data_AF-A0A7J6F1E5-F1
#
_entry.id   AF-A0A7J6F1E5-F1
#
_cell.length_a   1.000
_cell.length_b   1.000
_cell.length_c   1.000
_cell.angle_alpha   90.00
_cell.angle_beta   90.00
_cell.angle_gamma   90.00
#
_symmetry.space_group_name_H-M   'P 1'
#
loop_
_entity.id
_entity.type
_entity.pdbx_description
1 polymer ?
#
loop_
_entity_poly.entity_id
_entity_poly.type
_entity_poly.pdbx_seq_one_letter_code
_entity_poly.pdbx_strand_id
1 'polypeptide(L)'
;MEYYVNTFFLLSLLTILFLSHLPQSAIAAAEEGNNNNNNINNKQKTGHHRGAKLISKVCQNVTQKAFCSSMLLSDPNTHNANLRGLGLIALKQAATNASDISEFIKTKLNDPNVDPEVQDGASDCLEFYIDAAEQLEDSVSAQISKAYKDVETWVNVAVSDSKSCDVALTGYDSVLGNKSEVFRWLCETALTINKMLRSHVYDILAPIC
;
A
#
# COMPACT_ATOMS: atom_id res chain seq x y z
N MET A 1 -22.61 -18.43 14.28
CA MET A 1 -21.60 -18.33 13.21
C MET A 1 -20.18 -18.53 13.79
N GLU A 2 -19.95 -19.61 14.55
CA GLU A 2 -18.67 -19.80 15.27
C GLU A 2 -17.87 -21.02 14.75
N TYR A 3 -18.40 -21.78 13.79
CA TYR A 3 -17.74 -22.96 13.22
C TYR A 3 -16.82 -22.66 12.03
N TYR A 4 -16.92 -21.49 11.39
CA TYR A 4 -16.20 -21.18 10.15
C TYR A 4 -14.79 -20.60 10.38
N VAL A 5 -14.55 -19.98 11.54
CA VAL A 5 -13.26 -19.35 11.86
C VAL A 5 -12.21 -20.40 12.23
N ASN A 6 -12.62 -21.50 12.87
CA ASN A 6 -11.71 -22.54 13.35
C ASN A 6 -11.19 -23.48 12.24
N THR A 7 -11.90 -23.60 11.11
CA THR A 7 -11.43 -24.37 9.94
C THR A 7 -10.36 -23.64 9.13
N PHE A 8 -10.30 -22.31 9.20
CA PHE A 8 -9.32 -21.53 8.44
C PHE A 8 -7.91 -21.60 9.07
N PHE A 9 -7.84 -21.67 10.41
CA PHE A 9 -6.57 -21.81 11.15
C PHE A 9 -5.96 -23.22 11.09
N LEU A 10 -6.75 -24.25 10.81
CA LEU A 10 -6.25 -25.63 10.72
C LEU A 10 -5.63 -25.97 9.34
N LEU A 11 -5.99 -25.22 8.30
CA LEU A 11 -5.44 -25.41 6.94
C LEU A 11 -4.07 -24.76 6.74
N SER A 12 -3.67 -23.81 7.60
CA SER A 12 -2.36 -23.15 7.53
C SER A 12 -1.23 -23.92 8.23
N LEU A 13 -1.54 -24.89 9.10
CA LEU A 13 -0.55 -25.71 9.81
C LEU A 13 -0.06 -26.93 9.00
N LEU A 14 -0.79 -27.36 7.97
CA LEU A 14 -0.45 -28.54 7.17
C LEU A 14 0.56 -28.28 6.04
N THR A 15 0.89 -27.02 5.75
CA THR A 15 1.84 -26.66 4.67
C THR A 15 3.30 -26.55 5.15
N ILE A 16 3.57 -26.67 6.46
CA ILE A 16 4.91 -26.45 7.04
C ILE A 16 5.77 -27.73 7.10
N LEU A 17 5.22 -28.91 6.79
CA LEU A 17 5.94 -30.20 6.98
C LEU A 17 6.69 -30.76 5.76
N PHE A 18 6.84 -30.04 4.64
CA PHE A 18 7.44 -30.60 3.41
C PHE A 18 8.74 -29.94 2.91
N LEU A 19 9.50 -29.22 3.74
CA LEU A 19 10.80 -28.64 3.32
C LEU A 19 11.99 -28.95 4.24
N SER A 20 12.02 -30.15 4.82
CA SER A 20 13.30 -30.71 5.25
C SER A 20 13.47 -32.03 4.52
N HIS A 21 14.43 -32.09 3.61
CA HIS A 21 15.30 -33.23 3.30
C HIS A 21 16.33 -32.75 2.26
N LEU A 22 17.53 -32.46 2.75
CA LEU A 22 18.77 -32.34 1.98
C LEU A 22 19.23 -33.74 1.53
N PRO A 23 20.02 -33.82 0.45
CA PRO A 23 21.19 -34.67 0.50
C PRO A 23 22.47 -33.87 0.21
N GLN A 24 23.51 -34.18 0.99
CA GLN A 24 24.88 -33.70 0.88
C GLN A 24 25.73 -34.75 0.14
N SER A 25 26.47 -34.33 -0.90
CA SER A 25 27.73 -34.93 -1.39
C SER A 25 28.19 -34.11 -2.61
N ALA A 26 29.44 -33.74 -2.87
CA ALA A 26 30.77 -34.01 -2.31
C ALA A 26 31.72 -32.88 -2.78
N ILE A 27 32.90 -32.76 -2.15
CA ILE A 27 33.99 -31.84 -2.52
C ILE A 27 34.87 -32.47 -3.61
N ALA A 28 35.21 -31.73 -4.67
CA ALA A 28 36.40 -31.97 -5.50
C ALA A 28 36.88 -30.66 -6.13
N ALA A 29 38.19 -30.60 -6.39
CA ALA A 29 39.04 -29.43 -6.56
C ALA A 29 38.89 -28.66 -7.90
N ALA A 30 39.54 -27.50 -7.93
CA ALA A 30 39.51 -26.48 -8.96
C ALA A 30 39.92 -26.94 -10.38
N GLU A 31 39.25 -26.37 -11.38
CA GLU A 31 39.86 -26.02 -12.66
C GLU A 31 39.15 -24.78 -13.26
N GLU A 32 39.94 -23.87 -13.80
CA GLU A 32 39.53 -22.60 -14.40
C GLU A 32 38.89 -22.88 -15.77
N GLY A 33 37.61 -22.52 -15.92
CA GLY A 33 36.84 -22.78 -17.14
C GLY A 33 35.79 -21.71 -17.38
N ASN A 34 36.16 -20.70 -18.14
CA ASN A 34 35.26 -19.74 -18.80
C ASN A 34 34.23 -20.51 -19.65
N ASN A 35 32.93 -20.35 -19.40
CA ASN A 35 31.92 -20.50 -20.44
C ASN A 35 30.61 -19.76 -20.13
N ASN A 36 30.35 -18.77 -20.97
CA ASN A 36 29.07 -18.11 -21.15
C ASN A 36 28.01 -19.12 -21.59
N ASN A 37 26.91 -19.21 -20.83
CA ASN A 37 25.52 -19.24 -21.30
C ASN A 37 24.63 -19.89 -20.24
N ASN A 38 23.69 -19.11 -19.69
CA ASN A 38 22.39 -19.64 -19.27
C ASN A 38 21.33 -18.54 -19.43
N ASN A 39 20.82 -18.47 -20.65
CA ASN A 39 19.68 -17.67 -21.10
C ASN A 39 18.35 -18.27 -20.62
N ILE A 40 18.20 -18.41 -19.29
CA ILE A 40 16.92 -18.70 -18.61
C ILE A 40 16.88 -17.92 -17.28
N ASN A 41 17.25 -16.63 -17.27
CA ASN A 41 17.11 -15.75 -16.09
C ASN A 41 16.89 -14.25 -16.44
N ASN A 42 16.79 -13.89 -17.72
CA ASN A 42 16.72 -12.49 -18.13
C ASN A 42 15.32 -11.85 -17.96
N LYS A 43 14.23 -12.62 -17.90
CA LYS A 43 12.87 -12.06 -17.75
C LYS A 43 12.60 -11.52 -16.35
N GLN A 44 13.09 -12.20 -15.31
CA GLN A 44 12.98 -11.74 -13.91
C GLN A 44 13.91 -10.56 -13.62
N LYS A 45 15.15 -10.58 -14.16
CA LYS A 45 16.15 -9.51 -13.97
C LYS A 45 15.74 -8.20 -14.67
N THR A 46 15.15 -8.29 -15.86
CA THR A 46 14.62 -7.13 -16.62
C THR A 46 13.30 -6.60 -16.06
N GLY A 47 12.45 -7.48 -15.54
CA GLY A 47 11.24 -7.14 -14.81
C GLY A 47 11.52 -6.25 -13.61
N HIS A 48 12.31 -6.75 -12.67
CA HIS A 48 12.70 -6.02 -11.45
C HIS A 48 13.31 -4.64 -11.75
N HIS A 49 14.14 -4.53 -12.80
CA HIS A 49 14.69 -3.25 -13.25
C HIS A 49 13.62 -2.27 -13.76
N ARG A 50 12.56 -2.76 -14.42
CA ARG A 50 11.47 -1.93 -14.95
C ARG A 50 10.60 -1.37 -13.83
N GLY A 51 10.21 -2.20 -12.85
CA GLY A 51 9.45 -1.76 -11.68
C GLY A 51 10.22 -0.70 -10.87
N ALA A 52 11.49 -0.98 -10.54
CA ALA A 52 12.34 -0.06 -9.78
C ALA A 52 12.53 1.29 -10.48
N LYS A 53 12.76 1.31 -11.80
CA LYS A 53 12.88 2.56 -12.56
C LYS A 53 11.58 3.38 -12.54
N LEU A 54 10.42 2.71 -12.63
CA LEU A 54 9.13 3.39 -12.59
C LEU A 54 8.83 3.96 -11.21
N ILE A 55 9.11 3.22 -10.13
CA ILE A 55 9.02 3.70 -8.75
C ILE A 55 9.89 4.95 -8.57
N SER A 56 11.14 4.91 -9.02
CA SER A 56 12.02 6.08 -8.94
C SER A 56 11.43 7.30 -9.63
N LYS A 57 10.79 7.14 -10.79
CA LYS A 57 10.12 8.24 -11.50
C LYS A 57 8.91 8.78 -10.72
N VAL A 58 8.08 7.89 -10.16
CA VAL A 58 6.93 8.26 -9.34
C VAL A 58 7.39 9.04 -8.11
N CYS A 59 8.30 8.46 -7.33
CA CYS A 59 8.70 9.00 -6.03
C CYS A 59 9.55 10.27 -6.12
N GLN A 60 9.99 10.69 -7.31
CA GLN A 60 10.58 12.03 -7.50
C GLN A 60 9.54 13.15 -7.41
N ASN A 61 8.26 12.83 -7.61
CA ASN A 61 7.14 13.79 -7.70
C ASN A 61 6.29 13.85 -6.43
N VAL A 62 6.71 13.23 -5.33
CA VAL A 62 6.06 13.30 -4.02
C VAL A 62 6.96 14.03 -3.02
N THR A 63 6.36 14.51 -1.93
CA THR A 63 7.08 15.16 -0.84
C THR A 63 8.04 14.19 -0.15
N GLN A 64 7.54 13.01 0.26
CA GLN A 64 8.33 12.02 0.99
C GLN A 64 8.87 10.90 0.10
N LYS A 65 9.95 11.23 -0.62
CA LYS A 65 10.53 10.38 -1.68
C LYS A 65 11.00 9.01 -1.18
N ALA A 66 11.68 8.98 -0.04
CA ALA A 66 12.21 7.75 0.55
C ALA A 66 11.07 6.85 1.06
N PHE A 67 10.07 7.45 1.71
CA PHE A 67 8.86 6.76 2.15
C PHE A 67 8.13 6.13 0.96
N CYS A 68 7.83 6.90 -0.09
CA CYS A 68 7.19 6.39 -1.30
C CYS A 68 7.93 5.19 -1.91
N SER A 69 9.27 5.25 -1.96
CA SER A 69 10.07 4.15 -2.51
C SER A 69 9.96 2.91 -1.64
N SER A 70 10.09 3.06 -0.32
CA SER A 70 9.98 1.96 0.64
C SER A 70 8.58 1.33 0.63
N MET A 71 7.54 2.16 0.66
CA MET A 71 6.13 1.79 0.60
C MET A 71 5.85 0.93 -0.65
N LEU A 72 6.20 1.41 -1.84
CA LEU A 72 5.95 0.68 -3.08
C LEU A 72 6.80 -0.60 -3.19
N LEU A 73 8.05 -0.58 -2.73
CA LEU A 73 8.92 -1.76 -2.75
C LEU A 73 8.56 -2.82 -1.71
N SER A 74 7.76 -2.48 -0.70
CA SER A 74 7.28 -3.46 0.30
C SER A 74 6.30 -4.47 -0.27
N ASP A 75 5.63 -4.15 -1.39
CA ASP A 75 4.71 -5.06 -2.05
C ASP A 75 5.49 -6.00 -3.01
N PRO A 76 5.35 -7.34 -2.87
CA PRO A 76 6.04 -8.29 -3.74
C PRO A 76 5.54 -8.27 -5.20
N ASN A 77 4.43 -7.62 -5.50
CA ASN A 77 3.91 -7.49 -6.86
C ASN A 77 4.56 -6.35 -7.65
N THR A 78 5.41 -5.55 -7.01
CA THR A 78 6.01 -4.34 -7.61
C THR A 78 7.08 -4.66 -8.65
N HIS A 79 7.67 -5.86 -8.62
CA HIS A 79 8.73 -6.26 -9.55
C HIS A 79 8.36 -6.06 -11.02
N ASN A 80 7.11 -6.30 -11.43
CA ASN A 80 6.67 -6.16 -12.82
C ASN A 80 5.53 -5.15 -13.00
N ALA A 81 5.24 -4.36 -11.97
CA ALA A 81 4.11 -3.45 -11.99
C ALA A 81 4.30 -2.35 -13.05
N ASN A 82 3.29 -2.15 -13.88
CA ASN A 82 3.15 -0.94 -14.68
C ASN A 82 2.54 0.17 -13.80
N LEU A 83 2.38 1.37 -14.35
CA LEU A 83 1.91 2.53 -13.58
C LEU A 83 0.52 2.30 -12.96
N ARG A 84 -0.38 1.58 -13.66
CA ARG A 84 -1.68 1.21 -13.11
C ARG A 84 -1.56 0.22 -11.95
N GLY A 85 -0.66 -0.76 -12.08
CA GLY A 85 -0.33 -1.70 -11.01
C GLY A 85 0.21 -1.00 -9.77
N LEU A 86 1.14 -0.05 -9.94
CA LEU A 86 1.64 0.78 -8.83
C LEU A 86 0.52 1.60 -8.19
N GLY A 87 -0.41 2.14 -8.98
CA GLY A 87 -1.55 2.89 -8.44
C GLY A 87 -2.50 2.01 -7.61
N LEU A 88 -2.74 0.76 -8.04
CA LEU A 88 -3.52 -0.20 -7.25
C LEU A 88 -2.81 -0.58 -5.94
N ILE A 89 -1.50 -0.79 -5.98
CA ILE A 89 -0.69 -1.06 -4.79
C ILE A 89 -0.80 0.12 -3.81
N ALA A 90 -0.60 1.35 -4.31
CA ALA A 90 -0.64 2.54 -3.47
C ALA A 90 -2.01 2.77 -2.82
N LEU A 91 -3.10 2.62 -3.58
CA LEU A 91 -4.46 2.76 -3.07
C LEU A 91 -4.78 1.69 -2.01
N LYS A 92 -4.40 0.44 -2.24
CA LYS A 92 -4.61 -0.66 -1.27
C LYS A 92 -3.84 -0.43 0.01
N GLN A 93 -2.59 -0.02 -0.07
CA GLN A 93 -1.80 0.28 1.12
C GLN A 93 -2.37 1.48 1.90
N ALA A 94 -2.88 2.51 1.22
CA ALA A 94 -3.58 3.61 1.87
C ALA A 94 -4.87 3.13 2.57
N ALA A 95 -5.68 2.30 1.91
CA ALA A 95 -6.92 1.76 2.48
C ALA A 95 -6.64 0.91 3.73
N THR A 96 -5.67 -0.03 3.64
CA THR A 96 -5.23 -0.83 4.78
C THR A 96 -4.76 0.05 5.93
N ASN A 97 -3.98 1.09 5.64
CA ASN A 97 -3.51 1.99 6.69
C ASN A 97 -4.63 2.81 7.34
N ALA A 98 -5.65 3.24 6.58
CA ALA A 98 -6.85 3.85 7.16
C ALA A 98 -7.56 2.89 8.12
N SER A 99 -7.79 1.64 7.69
CA SER A 99 -8.41 0.61 8.54
C SER A 99 -7.59 0.33 9.80
N ASP A 100 -6.26 0.26 9.69
CA ASP A 100 -5.36 0.07 10.83
C ASP A 100 -5.44 1.25 11.82
N ILE A 101 -5.63 2.48 11.32
CA ILE A 101 -5.82 3.66 12.16
C ILE A 101 -7.19 3.60 12.85
N SER A 102 -8.26 3.24 12.15
CA SER A 102 -9.59 3.02 12.75
C SER A 102 -9.53 1.99 13.87
N GLU A 103 -8.88 0.84 13.65
CA GLU A 103 -8.74 -0.20 14.68
C GLU A 103 -7.90 0.27 15.88
N PHE A 104 -6.85 1.05 15.61
CA PHE A 104 -6.05 1.66 16.66
C PHE A 104 -6.88 2.63 17.53
N ILE A 105 -7.66 3.52 16.91
CA ILE A 105 -8.52 4.48 17.62
C ILE A 105 -9.58 3.73 18.43
N LYS A 106 -10.21 2.71 17.83
CA LYS A 106 -11.16 1.85 18.51
C LYS A 106 -10.55 1.17 19.75
N THR A 107 -9.30 0.72 19.65
CA THR A 107 -8.57 0.15 20.79
C THR A 107 -8.37 1.17 21.91
N LYS A 108 -8.10 2.44 21.56
CA LYS A 108 -7.99 3.54 22.54
C LYS A 108 -9.32 3.86 23.21
N LEU A 109 -10.41 3.91 22.45
CA LEU A 109 -11.75 4.15 22.97
C LEU A 109 -12.24 3.04 23.91
N ASN A 110 -11.75 1.81 23.72
CA ASN A 110 -12.08 0.68 24.60
C ASN A 110 -11.22 0.64 25.89
N ASP A 111 -10.22 1.51 26.05
CA ASP A 111 -9.44 1.60 27.29
C ASP A 111 -10.30 2.28 28.37
N PRO A 112 -10.59 1.62 29.51
CA PRO A 112 -11.39 2.21 30.58
C PRO A 112 -10.73 3.44 31.22
N ASN A 113 -9.45 3.69 30.96
CA ASN A 113 -8.70 4.85 31.47
C ASN A 113 -8.52 5.95 30.44
N VAL A 114 -9.18 5.86 29.27
CA VAL A 114 -9.13 6.94 28.29
C VAL A 114 -9.66 8.24 28.91
N ASP A 115 -8.97 9.34 28.63
CA ASP A 115 -9.38 10.66 29.10
C ASP A 115 -10.78 11.00 28.52
N PRO A 116 -11.78 11.33 29.35
CA PRO A 116 -13.10 11.73 28.88
C PRO A 116 -13.06 12.92 27.91
N GLU A 117 -12.10 13.84 28.06
CA GLU A 117 -11.95 14.98 27.15
C GLU A 117 -11.44 14.56 25.75
N VAL A 118 -10.86 13.35 25.63
CA VAL A 118 -10.39 12.77 24.36
C VAL A 118 -11.45 11.90 23.69
N GLN A 119 -12.43 11.38 24.45
CA GLN A 119 -13.38 10.36 23.95
C GLN A 119 -14.20 10.83 22.74
N ASP A 120 -14.76 12.03 22.80
CA ASP A 120 -15.61 12.55 21.72
C ASP A 120 -14.78 12.77 20.44
N GLY A 121 -13.62 13.45 20.57
CA GLY A 121 -12.72 13.70 19.43
C GLY A 121 -12.15 12.42 18.82
N ALA A 122 -11.86 11.41 19.65
CA ALA A 122 -11.43 10.10 19.18
C ALA A 122 -12.57 9.32 18.51
N SER A 123 -13.82 9.48 18.96
CA SER A 123 -14.99 8.87 18.31
C SER A 123 -15.25 9.47 16.94
N ASP A 124 -15.22 10.80 16.83
CA ASP A 124 -15.31 11.50 15.53
C ASP A 124 -14.16 11.09 14.61
N CYS A 125 -12.93 11.05 15.13
CA CYS A 125 -11.77 10.61 14.36
C CYS A 125 -11.89 9.16 13.86
N LEU A 126 -12.51 8.26 14.65
CA LEU A 126 -12.78 6.89 14.22
C LEU A 126 -13.72 6.87 13.00
N GLU A 127 -14.80 7.65 13.03
CA GLU A 127 -15.74 7.75 11.91
C GLU A 127 -15.04 8.28 10.65
N PHE A 128 -14.25 9.35 10.78
CA PHE A 128 -13.47 9.88 9.65
C PHE A 128 -12.51 8.86 9.03
N TYR A 129 -11.87 8.00 9.83
CA TYR A 129 -10.98 6.98 9.28
C TYR A 129 -11.71 5.76 8.70
N ILE A 130 -12.91 5.44 9.18
CA ILE A 130 -13.81 4.47 8.53
C ILE A 130 -14.20 5.00 7.15
N ASP A 131 -14.70 6.24 7.07
CA ASP A 131 -15.06 6.88 5.81
C ASP A 131 -13.86 6.94 4.86
N ALA A 132 -12.68 7.36 5.35
CA ALA A 132 -11.46 7.40 4.55
C ALA A 132 -11.10 6.04 3.95
N ALA A 133 -11.30 4.94 4.70
CA ALA A 133 -11.07 3.59 4.19
C ALA A 133 -12.06 3.24 3.07
N GLU A 134 -13.35 3.53 3.26
CA GLU A 134 -14.40 3.30 2.24
C GLU A 134 -14.10 4.09 0.94
N GLN A 135 -13.72 5.36 1.06
CA GLN A 135 -13.37 6.19 -0.11
C GLN A 135 -12.13 5.66 -0.86
N LEU A 136 -11.19 5.04 -0.15
CA LEU A 136 -10.02 4.42 -0.77
C LEU A 136 -10.37 3.09 -1.43
N GLU A 137 -11.31 2.31 -0.90
CA GLU A 137 -11.86 1.12 -1.55
C GLU A 137 -12.61 1.48 -2.83
N ASP A 138 -13.41 2.55 -2.81
CA ASP A 138 -14.06 3.10 -4.00
C ASP A 138 -13.03 3.59 -5.03
N SER A 139 -11.94 4.19 -4.57
CA SER A 139 -10.81 4.56 -5.43
C SER A 139 -10.16 3.35 -6.08
N VAL A 140 -10.04 2.21 -5.39
CA VAL A 140 -9.55 0.95 -5.98
C VAL A 140 -10.49 0.49 -7.10
N SER A 141 -11.79 0.51 -6.87
CA SER A 141 -12.81 0.16 -7.88
C SER A 141 -12.75 1.11 -9.10
N ALA A 142 -12.64 2.41 -8.86
CA ALA A 142 -12.48 3.42 -9.90
C ALA A 142 -11.20 3.22 -10.72
N GLN A 143 -10.06 2.92 -10.06
CA GLN A 143 -8.78 2.62 -10.71
C GLN A 143 -8.86 1.36 -11.58
N ILE A 144 -9.62 0.35 -11.14
CA ILE A 144 -9.87 -0.86 -11.93
C ILE A 144 -10.62 -0.49 -13.22
N SER A 145 -11.64 0.34 -13.11
CA SER A 145 -12.47 0.85 -14.21
C SER A 145 -11.83 1.98 -15.01
N LYS A 146 -10.60 2.40 -14.67
CA LYS A 146 -9.87 3.54 -15.27
C LYS A 146 -10.60 4.90 -15.11
N ALA A 147 -11.48 5.02 -14.13
CA ALA A 147 -12.16 6.25 -13.75
C ALA A 147 -11.24 7.14 -12.91
N TYR A 148 -10.14 7.60 -13.51
CA TYR A 148 -9.07 8.30 -12.80
C TYR A 148 -9.49 9.65 -12.19
N LYS A 149 -10.57 10.25 -12.68
CA LYS A 149 -11.15 11.45 -12.06
C LYS A 149 -11.78 11.10 -10.71
N ASP A 150 -12.49 9.98 -10.64
CA ASP A 150 -13.15 9.52 -9.42
C ASP A 150 -12.10 9.09 -8.38
N VAL A 151 -11.01 8.44 -8.83
CA VAL A 151 -9.83 8.18 -7.96
C VAL A 151 -9.31 9.47 -7.33
N GLU A 152 -9.14 10.53 -8.12
CA GLU A 152 -8.67 11.82 -7.59
C GLU A 152 -9.66 12.42 -6.60
N THR A 153 -10.96 12.35 -6.89
CA THR A 153 -12.00 12.86 -5.99
C THR A 153 -12.00 12.11 -4.66
N TRP A 154 -12.09 10.79 -4.68
CA TRP A 154 -12.22 9.97 -3.47
C TRP A 154 -10.95 9.94 -2.62
N VAL A 155 -9.76 9.92 -3.21
CA VAL A 155 -8.52 10.06 -2.43
C VAL A 155 -8.43 11.44 -1.76
N ASN A 156 -8.91 12.51 -2.40
CA ASN A 156 -8.94 13.84 -1.77
C ASN A 156 -9.98 13.95 -0.64
N VAL A 157 -11.10 13.22 -0.73
CA VAL A 157 -12.06 13.09 0.38
C VAL A 157 -11.37 12.39 1.56
N ALA A 158 -10.74 11.24 1.33
CA ALA A 158 -10.01 10.51 2.38
C ALA A 158 -8.90 11.36 3.05
N VAL A 159 -8.17 12.17 2.27
CA VAL A 159 -7.20 13.14 2.82
C VAL A 159 -7.87 14.22 3.68
N SER A 160 -9.07 14.65 3.29
CA SER A 160 -9.85 15.64 4.06
C SER A 160 -10.35 15.05 5.36
N ASP A 161 -10.82 13.79 5.36
CA ASP A 161 -11.25 13.08 6.56
C ASP A 161 -10.10 12.92 7.57
N SER A 162 -8.89 12.59 7.08
CA SER A 162 -7.69 12.58 7.93
C SER A 162 -7.39 13.94 8.58
N LYS A 163 -7.64 15.05 7.88
CA LYS A 163 -7.48 16.39 8.45
C LYS A 163 -8.60 16.74 9.43
N SER A 164 -9.83 16.30 9.17
CA SER A 164 -10.95 16.46 10.08
C SER A 164 -10.73 15.70 11.39
N CYS A 165 -10.13 14.50 11.33
CA CYS A 165 -9.67 13.81 12.54
C CYS A 165 -8.62 14.64 13.30
N ASP A 166 -7.59 15.17 12.62
CA ASP A 166 -6.58 16.01 13.31
C ASP A 166 -7.24 17.21 14.01
N VAL A 167 -8.28 17.80 13.41
CA VAL A 167 -9.08 18.87 14.02
C VAL A 167 -9.88 18.36 15.23
N ALA A 168 -10.54 17.19 15.12
CA ALA A 168 -11.29 16.59 16.21
C ALA A 168 -10.41 16.25 17.43
N LEU A 169 -9.11 16.00 17.21
CA LEU A 169 -8.12 15.73 18.24
C LEU A 169 -7.27 16.95 18.62
N THR A 170 -7.69 18.18 18.28
CA THR A 170 -6.93 19.40 18.60
C THR A 170 -6.64 19.48 20.10
N GLY A 171 -5.35 19.59 20.45
CA GLY A 171 -4.89 19.61 21.85
C GLY A 171 -4.53 18.21 22.39
N TYR A 172 -4.83 17.18 21.62
CA TYR A 172 -4.58 15.77 21.90
C TYR A 172 -3.86 15.07 20.73
N ASP A 173 -3.12 15.82 19.91
CA ASP A 173 -2.44 15.38 18.68
C ASP A 173 -1.57 14.11 18.89
N SER A 174 -1.06 13.91 20.11
CA SER A 174 -0.25 12.74 20.48
C SER A 174 -1.02 11.40 20.42
N VAL A 175 -2.36 11.42 20.42
CA VAL A 175 -3.22 10.22 20.37
C VAL A 175 -2.89 9.38 19.14
N LEU A 176 -2.77 10.02 17.97
CA LEU A 176 -2.40 9.34 16.72
C LEU A 176 -0.89 9.33 16.44
N GLY A 177 -0.12 10.18 17.10
CA GLY A 177 1.31 10.34 16.81
C GLY A 177 1.53 10.76 15.36
N ASN A 178 2.29 9.98 14.59
CA ASN A 178 2.54 10.26 13.17
C ASN A 178 1.61 9.51 12.20
N LYS A 179 0.60 8.79 12.70
CA LYS A 179 -0.27 7.93 11.86
C LYS A 179 -1.00 8.72 10.78
N SER A 180 -1.58 9.89 11.13
CA SER A 180 -2.27 10.73 10.14
C SER A 180 -1.34 11.27 9.06
N GLU A 181 -0.10 11.58 9.43
CA GLU A 181 0.90 12.05 8.49
C GLU A 181 1.32 10.95 7.51
N VAL A 182 1.62 9.75 8.03
CA VAL A 182 1.93 8.57 7.22
C VAL A 182 0.80 8.27 6.25
N PHE A 183 -0.45 8.27 6.73
CA PHE A 183 -1.63 8.09 5.90
C PHE A 183 -1.67 9.07 4.72
N ARG A 184 -1.44 10.37 5.00
CA ARG A 184 -1.43 11.39 3.94
C ARG A 184 -0.29 11.20 2.93
N TRP A 185 0.86 10.68 3.34
CA TRP A 185 1.95 10.33 2.40
C TRP A 185 1.57 9.16 1.49
N LEU A 186 0.81 8.17 2.00
CA LEU A 186 0.26 7.09 1.18
C LEU A 186 -0.72 7.65 0.14
N CYS A 187 -1.64 8.52 0.56
CA CYS A 187 -2.59 9.19 -0.34
C CYS A 187 -1.89 10.09 -1.39
N GLU A 188 -0.87 10.86 -1.01
CA GLU A 188 -0.08 11.69 -1.93
C GLU A 188 0.59 10.83 -3.02
N THR A 189 1.11 9.67 -2.62
CA THR A 189 1.71 8.70 -3.54
C THR A 189 0.67 8.19 -4.54
N ALA A 190 -0.52 7.82 -4.06
CA ALA A 190 -1.63 7.38 -4.93
C ALA A 190 -2.08 8.48 -5.91
N LEU A 191 -2.26 9.72 -5.42
CA LEU A 191 -2.64 10.87 -6.26
C LEU A 191 -1.59 11.19 -7.33
N THR A 192 -0.31 11.11 -6.98
CA THR A 192 0.79 11.33 -7.94
C THR A 192 0.77 10.30 -9.06
N ILE A 193 0.59 9.02 -8.72
CA ILE A 193 0.46 7.96 -9.72
C ILE A 193 -0.78 8.17 -10.59
N ASN A 194 -1.92 8.51 -9.98
CA ASN A 194 -3.16 8.80 -10.69
C ASN A 194 -3.01 9.97 -11.68
N LYS A 195 -2.34 11.05 -11.27
CA LYS A 195 -2.01 12.18 -12.15
C LYS A 195 -1.18 11.74 -13.35
N MET A 196 -0.16 10.92 -13.15
CA MET A 196 0.64 10.38 -14.25
C MET A 196 -0.17 9.49 -15.19
N LEU A 197 -1.13 8.70 -14.67
CA LEU A 197 -2.04 7.89 -15.48
C LEU A 197 -2.96 8.75 -16.34
N ARG A 198 -3.52 9.83 -15.77
CA ARG A 198 -4.34 10.80 -16.51
C ARG A 198 -3.55 11.43 -17.65
N SER A 199 -2.32 11.90 -17.41
CA SER A 199 -1.47 12.47 -18.46
C SER A 199 -1.22 11.49 -19.60
N HIS A 200 -0.96 10.22 -19.30
CA HIS A 200 -0.79 9.18 -20.33
C HIS A 200 -2.06 8.90 -21.14
N VAL A 201 -3.26 9.04 -20.55
CA VAL A 201 -4.52 8.92 -21.31
C VAL A 201 -4.68 10.08 -22.29
N TYR A 202 -4.35 11.31 -21.88
CA TYR A 202 -4.39 12.47 -22.78
C TYR A 202 -3.39 12.32 -23.93
N ASP A 203 -2.20 11.77 -23.70
CA ASP A 203 -1.20 11.51 -24.76
C ASP A 203 -1.67 10.47 -25.79
N ILE A 204 -2.50 9.49 -25.38
CA ILE A 204 -3.04 8.44 -26.25
C ILE A 204 -4.27 8.94 -27.04
N LEU A 205 -5.03 9.89 -26.48
CA LEU A 205 -6.21 10.48 -27.13
C LEU A 205 -5.87 11.71 -27.98
N ALA A 206 -4.74 12.38 -27.73
CA ALA A 206 -4.26 13.52 -28.53
C ALA A 206 -4.12 13.26 -30.05
N PRO A 207 -3.72 12.08 -30.55
CA PRO A 207 -3.67 11.83 -32.00
C PRO A 207 -5.04 11.55 -32.64
N ILE A 208 -6.15 11.62 -31.90
CA ILE A 208 -7.51 11.33 -32.41
C ILE A 208 -8.35 12.62 -32.57
N CYS A 209 -7.84 13.79 -32.18
CA CYS A 209 -8.48 15.09 -32.43
C CYS A 209 -7.82 15.87 -33.57
#